data_AF-A0A7X6YYS4-F1
#
_entry.id   AF-A0A7X6YYS4-F1
#
_cell.length_a   1.000
_cell.length_b   1.000
_cell.length_c   1.000
_cell.angle_alpha   90.00
_cell.angle_beta   90.00
_cell.angle_gamma   90.00
#
_symmetry.space_group_name_H-M   'P 1'
#
loop_
_entity.id
_entity.type
_entity.pdbx_description
1 polymer ?
#
loop_
_entity_poly.entity_id
_entity_poly.type
_entity_poly.pdbx_seq_one_letter_code
_entity_poly.pdbx_strand_id
1 'polypeptide(L)'
;MGRYVNLTSRRQSMTAKLIQADEQTMEYYNSIKNYMLSYKNTRAEMAWYYESIKGNRKPVAKLGIRGKTLVAYFALDESDEGIERKYRLERVNGKKFVKTPLMIRIKSPRKLGYAKKCFDLVVAKYGLVFGKEQNIDYSLPYQSQEKLEEAGLIKCLSAYKPVDRVQEVEQEEIPIAVEPAQENKISLKEEVQASEVDTLISNEEVVKFVYRKKEDKKGSGKKAIVNIDTLSRKFKAHDVVNLESLKSHKLVAANVSTVKLLARGSLNKPLEIEVDDFSLQAVKMVILTGGKITKIAKASAYFDDDE
;
A
#
# COMPACT_ATOMS: atom_id res chain seq x y z
N MET A 1 -3.58 -21.81 -19.24
CA MET A 1 -2.43 -21.45 -18.36
C MET A 1 -2.42 -19.94 -18.19
N GLY A 2 -2.94 -19.44 -17.07
CA GLY A 2 -2.96 -18.00 -16.78
C GLY A 2 -1.59 -17.53 -16.31
N ARG A 3 -1.03 -16.50 -16.95
CA ARG A 3 0.20 -15.83 -16.50
C ARG A 3 -0.05 -15.18 -15.13
N TYR A 4 0.68 -15.63 -14.11
CA TYR A 4 0.68 -15.03 -12.78
C TYR A 4 1.35 -13.65 -12.83
N VAL A 5 0.56 -12.56 -12.79
CA VAL A 5 1.10 -11.21 -12.63
C VAL A 5 1.08 -10.84 -11.16
N ASN A 6 2.26 -10.89 -10.52
CA ASN A 6 2.47 -10.46 -9.13
C ASN A 6 2.16 -8.96 -8.97
N LEU A 7 1.00 -8.60 -8.41
CA LEU A 7 0.77 -7.23 -7.91
C LEU A 7 1.23 -7.14 -6.45
N THR A 8 2.55 -7.14 -6.27
CA THR A 8 3.20 -6.75 -5.01
C THR A 8 2.70 -5.36 -4.64
N SER A 9 2.00 -5.22 -3.51
CA SER A 9 1.67 -3.88 -2.99
C SER A 9 2.96 -3.24 -2.50
N ARG A 10 3.56 -2.39 -3.34
CA ARG A 10 4.84 -1.74 -3.05
C ARG A 10 4.60 -0.36 -2.43
N ARG A 11 5.24 -0.09 -1.29
CA ARG A 11 5.33 1.24 -0.69
C ARG A 11 6.69 1.83 -1.02
N GLN A 12 6.70 2.71 -2.01
CA GLN A 12 7.90 3.47 -2.37
C GLN A 12 8.12 4.63 -1.40
N SER A 13 9.38 4.86 -1.06
CA SER A 13 9.82 6.07 -0.37
C SER A 13 9.72 7.31 -1.28
N MET A 14 9.78 8.51 -0.71
CA MET A 14 9.87 9.76 -1.44
C MET A 14 11.11 9.77 -2.36
N THR A 15 12.24 9.29 -1.85
CA THR A 15 13.49 9.16 -2.61
C THR A 15 13.32 8.23 -3.81
N ALA A 16 12.74 7.04 -3.62
CA ALA A 16 12.46 6.12 -4.74
C ALA A 16 11.56 6.77 -5.80
N LYS A 17 10.56 7.54 -5.38
CA LYS A 17 9.66 8.25 -6.31
C LYS A 17 10.36 9.38 -7.08
N LEU A 18 11.35 10.04 -6.47
CA LEU A 18 12.15 11.07 -7.15
C LEU A 18 13.11 10.44 -8.17
N ILE A 19 13.78 9.33 -7.82
CA ILE A 19 14.66 8.58 -8.73
C ILE A 19 13.90 8.08 -9.96
N GLN A 20 12.62 7.72 -9.80
CA GLN A 20 11.76 7.24 -10.88
C GLN A 20 10.81 8.32 -11.43
N ALA A 21 10.99 9.58 -11.05
CA ALA A 21 10.15 10.66 -11.54
C ALA A 21 10.45 10.93 -13.01
N ASP A 22 9.42 11.34 -13.74
CA ASP A 22 9.55 11.91 -15.07
C ASP A 22 10.25 13.28 -15.00
N GLU A 23 10.84 13.69 -16.12
CA GLU A 23 11.59 14.94 -16.25
C GLU A 23 10.77 16.16 -15.80
N GLN A 24 9.49 16.22 -16.18
CA GLN A 24 8.60 17.31 -15.81
C GLN A 24 8.37 17.40 -14.29
N THR A 25 8.12 16.27 -13.63
CA THR A 25 7.97 16.23 -12.15
C THR A 25 9.27 16.64 -11.47
N MET A 26 10.41 16.21 -12.02
CA MET A 26 11.73 16.52 -11.49
C MET A 26 12.08 18.00 -11.63
N GLU A 27 11.76 18.62 -12.77
CA GLU A 27 11.89 20.06 -13.01
C GLU A 27 11.05 20.87 -11.99
N TYR A 28 9.80 20.48 -11.78
CA TYR A 28 8.93 21.14 -10.80
C TYR A 28 9.44 20.99 -9.38
N TYR A 29 9.98 19.83 -9.03
CA TYR A 29 10.58 19.57 -7.72
C TYR A 29 11.83 20.43 -7.51
N ASN A 30 12.75 20.49 -8.48
CA ASN A 30 13.92 21.35 -8.43
C ASN A 30 13.52 22.82 -8.26
N SER A 31 12.60 23.31 -9.09
CA SER A 31 12.17 24.71 -9.08
C SER A 31 11.53 25.12 -7.75
N ILE A 32 10.64 24.30 -7.19
CA ILE A 32 9.98 24.63 -5.92
C ILE A 32 10.91 24.44 -4.71
N LYS A 33 11.78 23.43 -4.74
CA LYS A 33 12.72 23.15 -3.64
C LYS A 33 13.77 24.26 -3.52
N ASN A 34 14.38 24.64 -4.63
CA ASN A 34 15.32 25.76 -4.69
C ASN A 34 14.67 27.05 -4.18
N TYR A 35 13.43 27.31 -4.61
CA TYR A 35 12.66 28.47 -4.13
C TYR A 35 12.48 28.44 -2.61
N MET A 36 12.02 27.31 -2.06
CA MET A 36 11.79 27.16 -0.63
C MET A 36 13.08 27.27 0.20
N LEU A 37 14.22 26.80 -0.32
CA LEU A 37 15.53 26.84 0.33
C LEU A 37 16.29 28.16 0.12
N SER A 38 15.73 29.09 -0.66
CA SER A 38 16.32 30.42 -0.85
C SER A 38 16.22 31.31 0.39
N TYR A 39 15.31 30.98 1.32
CA TYR A 39 15.07 31.76 2.55
C TYR A 39 16.01 31.34 3.68
N LYS A 40 16.39 32.29 4.53
CA LYS A 40 17.23 32.04 5.70
C LYS A 40 16.52 31.13 6.70
N ASN A 41 17.31 30.36 7.45
CA ASN A 41 16.83 29.39 8.44
C ASN A 41 15.85 28.36 7.89
N THR A 42 15.89 28.10 6.58
CA THR A 42 15.17 27.00 5.95
C THR A 42 16.09 25.79 5.78
N ARG A 43 15.53 24.59 6.02
CA ARG A 43 16.21 23.33 5.75
C ARG A 43 15.22 22.28 5.26
N ALA A 44 15.69 21.41 4.38
CA ALA A 44 14.94 20.24 3.93
C ALA A 44 15.33 19.02 4.76
N GLU A 45 14.35 18.18 5.07
CA GLU A 45 14.53 16.94 5.82
C GLU A 45 13.75 15.82 5.12
N MET A 46 14.47 14.85 4.57
CA MET A 46 13.86 13.74 3.84
C MET A 46 13.20 12.76 4.80
N ALA A 47 11.88 12.61 4.69
CA ALA A 47 11.13 11.57 5.37
C ALA A 47 10.67 10.51 4.37
N TRP A 48 10.24 9.36 4.87
CA TRP A 48 9.87 8.24 4.01
C TRP A 48 8.80 8.58 2.95
N TYR A 49 7.81 9.42 3.27
CA TYR A 49 6.69 9.70 2.35
C TYR A 49 6.73 11.08 1.69
N TYR A 50 7.58 11.97 2.19
CA TYR A 50 7.65 13.37 1.79
C TYR A 50 8.99 13.96 2.22
N GLU A 51 9.39 15.04 1.59
CA GLU A 51 10.44 15.90 2.09
C GLU A 51 9.81 17.05 2.90
N SER A 52 10.21 17.22 4.15
CA SER A 52 9.71 18.27 5.01
C SER A 52 10.62 19.48 4.94
N ILE A 53 10.06 20.64 4.63
CA ILE A 53 10.75 21.92 4.70
C ILE A 53 10.46 22.54 6.07
N LYS A 54 11.52 22.83 6.83
CA LYS A 54 11.45 23.50 8.12
C LYS A 54 11.97 24.93 7.98
N GLY A 55 11.22 25.91 8.47
CA GLY A 55 11.62 27.30 8.62
C GLY A 55 11.62 27.66 10.09
N ASN A 56 12.69 28.27 10.60
CA ASN A 56 12.82 28.59 12.03
C ASN A 56 12.51 27.39 12.96
N ARG A 57 13.02 26.20 12.59
CA ARG A 57 12.82 24.90 13.28
C ARG A 57 11.37 24.36 13.28
N LYS A 58 10.40 25.05 12.66
CA LYS A 58 9.00 24.59 12.52
C LYS A 58 8.75 24.08 11.10
N PRO A 59 7.92 23.03 10.90
CA PRO A 59 7.55 22.58 9.57
C PRO A 59 6.66 23.63 8.90
N VAL A 60 7.12 24.17 7.77
CA VAL A 60 6.45 25.25 7.03
C VAL A 60 5.84 24.75 5.72
N ALA A 61 6.46 23.75 5.11
CA ALA A 61 5.94 23.08 3.92
C ALA A 61 6.38 21.61 3.88
N LYS A 62 5.71 20.82 3.03
CA LYS A 62 6.12 19.46 2.68
C LYS A 62 5.97 19.23 1.19
N LEU A 63 6.88 18.50 0.59
CA LEU A 63 6.83 18.06 -0.79
C LEU A 63 6.64 16.55 -0.84
N GLY A 64 5.75 16.06 -1.68
CA GLY A 64 5.50 14.63 -1.84
C GLY A 64 5.04 14.31 -3.25
N ILE A 65 5.17 13.05 -3.66
CA ILE A 65 4.67 12.57 -4.94
C ILE A 65 3.48 11.63 -4.70
N ARG A 66 2.33 11.97 -5.30
CA ARG A 66 1.11 11.12 -5.31
C ARG A 66 0.84 10.65 -6.73
N GLY A 67 0.92 9.34 -6.97
CA GLY A 67 0.93 8.80 -8.33
C GLY A 67 2.17 9.32 -9.07
N LYS A 68 1.97 10.01 -10.19
CA LYS A 68 3.01 10.70 -10.97
C LYS A 68 3.04 12.22 -10.75
N THR A 69 2.29 12.75 -9.79
CA THR A 69 2.14 14.21 -9.62
C THR A 69 2.87 14.70 -8.38
N LEU A 70 3.66 15.76 -8.53
CA LEU A 70 4.23 16.51 -7.41
C LEU A 70 3.13 17.24 -6.64
N VAL A 71 3.20 17.16 -5.33
CA VAL A 71 2.23 17.73 -4.40
C VAL A 71 2.96 18.50 -3.33
N ALA A 72 2.55 19.75 -3.10
CA ALA A 72 3.06 20.58 -2.01
C ALA A 72 1.97 20.76 -0.95
N TYR A 73 2.39 20.71 0.32
CA TYR A 73 1.56 20.97 1.49
C TYR A 73 2.12 22.18 2.23
N PHE A 74 1.26 23.07 2.71
CA PHE A 74 1.65 24.34 3.32
C PHE A 74 1.09 24.47 4.74
N ALA A 75 1.85 25.12 5.61
CA ALA A 75 1.43 25.52 6.95
C ALA A 75 0.50 26.75 6.91
N LEU A 76 -0.59 26.61 6.17
CA LEU A 76 -1.65 27.60 5.98
C LEU A 76 -2.99 27.02 6.41
N ASP A 77 -3.95 27.88 6.70
CA ASP A 77 -5.34 27.60 7.01
C ASP A 77 -6.25 28.31 6.01
N GLU A 78 -7.48 27.82 5.79
CA GLU A 78 -8.41 28.38 4.79
C GLU A 78 -8.81 29.83 5.07
N SER A 79 -8.66 30.29 6.32
CA SER A 79 -8.92 31.66 6.76
C SER A 79 -7.72 32.60 6.61
N ASP A 80 -6.53 32.09 6.24
CA ASP A 80 -5.37 32.95 6.06
C ASP A 80 -5.59 33.92 4.89
N GLU A 81 -5.23 35.19 5.10
CA GLU A 81 -5.36 36.25 4.11
C GLU A 81 -4.50 35.97 2.87
N GLY A 82 -4.98 36.36 1.69
CA GLY A 82 -4.28 36.19 0.42
C GLY A 82 -4.45 34.82 -0.24
N ILE A 83 -5.17 33.88 0.37
CA ILE A 83 -5.55 32.62 -0.28
C ILE A 83 -6.63 32.88 -1.32
N GLU A 84 -6.26 32.77 -2.59
CA GLU A 84 -7.19 32.95 -3.69
C GLU A 84 -7.86 31.63 -4.11
N ARG A 85 -9.16 31.69 -4.43
CA ARG A 85 -9.93 30.54 -4.93
C ARG A 85 -9.31 29.88 -6.18
N LYS A 86 -8.58 30.64 -6.99
CA LYS A 86 -7.90 30.14 -8.21
C LYS A 86 -6.80 29.12 -7.91
N TYR A 87 -6.23 29.15 -6.71
CA TYR A 87 -5.21 28.18 -6.31
C TYR A 87 -5.77 26.76 -6.20
N ARG A 88 -7.08 26.62 -5.92
CA ARG A 88 -7.77 25.33 -5.72
C ARG A 88 -7.01 24.45 -4.73
N LEU A 89 -6.76 24.99 -3.53
CA LEU A 89 -6.14 24.26 -2.44
C LEU A 89 -7.13 23.23 -1.87
N GLU A 90 -6.64 22.05 -1.55
CA GLU A 90 -7.41 20.97 -0.94
C GLU A 90 -6.94 20.78 0.50
N ARG A 91 -7.88 20.71 1.44
CA ARG A 91 -7.57 20.36 2.83
C ARG A 91 -7.31 18.86 2.94
N VAL A 92 -6.21 18.48 3.59
CA VAL A 92 -5.82 17.09 3.78
C VAL A 92 -5.91 16.71 5.25
N ASN A 93 -6.79 15.74 5.52
CA ASN A 93 -6.98 15.19 6.85
C ASN A 93 -6.01 14.02 7.07
N GLY A 94 -5.09 14.17 8.02
CA GLY A 94 -4.20 13.09 8.43
C GLY A 94 -3.22 13.54 9.49
N LYS A 95 -2.92 12.67 10.47
CA LYS A 95 -2.01 12.97 11.60
C LYS A 95 -0.67 13.58 11.15
N LYS A 96 -0.16 13.17 9.98
CA LYS A 96 1.10 13.66 9.39
C LYS A 96 0.99 15.07 8.82
N PHE A 97 -0.18 15.53 8.43
CA PHE A 97 -0.41 16.81 7.75
C PHE A 97 -1.09 17.86 8.64
N VAL A 98 -1.28 17.59 9.94
CA VAL A 98 -1.92 18.52 10.88
C VAL A 98 -1.26 19.91 10.87
N LYS A 99 0.07 19.96 10.80
CA LYS A 99 0.83 21.23 10.76
C LYS A 99 0.95 21.86 9.37
N THR A 100 0.54 21.14 8.33
CA THR A 100 0.60 21.57 6.93
C THR A 100 -0.64 21.08 6.19
N PRO A 101 -1.84 21.59 6.52
CA PRO A 101 -3.10 20.95 6.14
C PRO A 101 -3.53 21.27 4.70
N LEU A 102 -3.09 22.38 4.11
CA LEU A 102 -3.48 22.79 2.76
C LEU A 102 -2.54 22.24 1.70
N MET A 103 -3.10 21.62 0.67
CA MET A 103 -2.39 20.89 -0.38
C MET A 103 -2.69 21.46 -1.77
N ILE A 104 -1.66 21.54 -2.62
CA ILE A 104 -1.80 21.80 -4.05
C ILE A 104 -1.12 20.70 -4.87
N ARG A 105 -1.76 20.28 -5.97
CA ARG A 105 -1.14 19.41 -6.98
C ARG A 105 -0.49 20.26 -8.08
N ILE A 106 0.79 20.02 -8.34
CA ILE A 106 1.60 20.73 -9.32
C ILE A 106 1.64 19.89 -10.59
N LYS A 107 0.70 20.16 -11.50
CA LYS A 107 0.57 19.45 -12.79
C LYS A 107 0.98 20.29 -13.99
N SER A 108 1.32 21.57 -13.76
CA SER A 108 1.61 22.52 -14.83
C SER A 108 2.45 23.68 -14.31
N PRO A 109 3.13 24.45 -15.20
CA PRO A 109 3.93 25.60 -14.80
C PRO A 109 3.09 26.67 -14.07
N ARG A 110 1.82 26.84 -14.49
CA ARG A 110 0.87 27.73 -13.80
C ARG A 110 0.61 27.31 -12.37
N LYS A 111 0.46 26.01 -12.11
CA LYS A 111 0.26 25.47 -10.75
C LYS A 111 1.52 25.55 -9.91
N LEU A 112 2.70 25.42 -10.53
CA LEU A 112 3.98 25.67 -9.87
C LEU A 112 4.08 27.13 -9.40
N GLY A 113 3.71 28.10 -10.26
CA GLY A 113 3.64 29.50 -9.88
C GLY A 113 2.67 29.77 -8.72
N TYR A 114 1.52 29.09 -8.69
CA TYR A 114 0.59 29.17 -7.56
C TYR A 114 1.16 28.55 -6.28
N ALA A 115 1.92 27.46 -6.39
CA ALA A 115 2.59 26.86 -5.25
C ALA A 115 3.66 27.79 -4.65
N LYS A 116 4.43 28.51 -5.48
CA LYS A 116 5.38 29.54 -5.02
C LYS A 116 4.66 30.67 -4.29
N LYS A 117 3.57 31.20 -4.86
CA LYS A 117 2.72 32.20 -4.19
C LYS A 117 2.14 31.73 -2.86
N CYS A 118 1.72 30.47 -2.76
CA CYS A 118 1.28 29.90 -1.48
C CYS A 118 2.42 29.84 -0.47
N PHE A 119 3.64 29.54 -0.93
CA PHE A 119 4.81 29.59 -0.06
C PHE A 119 5.15 31.03 0.38
N ASP A 120 4.92 32.04 -0.46
CA ASP A 120 5.11 33.45 -0.06
C ASP A 120 4.20 33.84 1.10
N LEU A 121 2.96 33.33 1.11
CA LEU A 121 2.05 33.51 2.25
C LEU A 121 2.59 32.83 3.51
N VAL A 122 3.19 31.64 3.37
CA VAL A 122 3.86 30.95 4.49
C VAL A 122 5.06 31.76 4.98
N VAL A 123 5.85 32.32 4.08
CA VAL A 123 7.00 33.19 4.39
C VAL A 123 6.53 34.40 5.21
N ALA A 124 5.45 35.06 4.80
CA ALA A 124 4.86 36.18 5.54
C ALA A 124 4.37 35.73 6.94
N LYS A 125 3.62 34.63 7.02
CA LYS A 125 3.08 34.08 8.28
C LYS A 125 4.16 33.68 9.28
N TYR A 126 5.29 33.15 8.80
CA TYR A 126 6.40 32.66 9.63
C TYR A 126 7.58 33.65 9.74
N GLY A 127 7.48 34.83 9.13
CA GLY A 127 8.51 35.86 9.15
C GLY A 127 9.85 35.38 8.56
N LEU A 128 9.82 34.61 7.47
CA LEU A 128 11.04 34.13 6.83
C LEU A 128 11.67 35.25 6.00
N VAL A 129 12.99 35.40 6.12
CA VAL A 129 13.75 36.43 5.38
C VAL A 129 14.40 35.78 4.18
N PHE A 130 14.34 36.45 3.02
CA PHE A 130 15.07 36.00 1.84
C PHE A 130 16.58 35.91 2.14
N GLY A 131 17.20 34.81 1.72
CA GLY A 131 18.62 34.54 1.91
C GLY A 131 19.38 34.78 0.62
N LYS A 132 19.48 33.74 -0.19
CA LYS A 132 20.16 33.75 -1.48
C LYS A 132 19.40 32.84 -2.44
N GLU A 133 19.43 33.17 -3.72
CA GLU A 133 18.87 32.29 -4.73
C GLU A 133 19.64 30.96 -4.76
N GLN A 134 18.90 29.88 -4.94
CA GLN A 134 19.45 28.53 -5.06
C GLN A 134 19.16 28.04 -6.47
N ASN A 135 20.14 27.40 -7.09
CA ASN A 135 19.97 26.72 -8.37
C ASN A 135 20.72 25.40 -8.33
N ILE A 136 20.31 24.54 -7.39
CA ILE A 136 20.87 23.21 -7.21
C ILE A 136 20.00 22.24 -7.98
N ASP A 137 20.61 21.40 -8.81
CA ASP A 137 19.93 20.25 -9.39
C ASP A 137 19.91 19.09 -8.38
N TYR A 138 18.72 18.62 -8.02
CA TYR A 138 18.51 17.49 -7.13
C TYR A 138 18.16 16.19 -7.89
N SER A 139 18.35 16.17 -9.21
CA SER A 139 18.07 15.01 -10.03
C SER A 139 18.99 13.86 -9.66
N LEU A 140 18.44 12.65 -9.65
CA LEU A 140 19.18 11.43 -9.40
C LEU A 140 19.04 10.53 -10.62
N PRO A 141 20.09 9.80 -11.01
CA PRO A 141 20.02 8.90 -12.15
C PRO A 141 18.95 7.83 -11.90
N TYR A 142 18.18 7.53 -12.95
CA TYR A 142 17.12 6.53 -12.87
C TYR A 142 17.67 5.18 -12.39
N GLN A 143 16.93 4.54 -11.49
CA GLN A 143 17.22 3.19 -11.00
C GLN A 143 16.01 2.28 -11.21
N SER A 144 16.32 1.04 -11.60
CA SER A 144 15.30 0.00 -11.73
C SER A 144 14.67 -0.30 -10.37
N GLN A 145 13.46 -0.84 -10.42
CA GLN A 145 12.71 -1.17 -9.22
C GLN A 145 13.46 -2.19 -8.34
N GLU A 146 14.15 -3.17 -8.94
CA GLU A 146 14.96 -4.17 -8.25
C GLU A 146 16.08 -3.53 -7.43
N LYS A 147 16.82 -2.58 -8.02
CA LYS A 147 17.88 -1.83 -7.32
C LYS A 147 17.33 -1.01 -6.16
N LEU A 148 16.14 -0.42 -6.32
CA LEU A 148 15.50 0.36 -5.25
C LEU A 148 14.93 -0.51 -4.13
N GLU A 149 14.54 -1.75 -4.42
CA GLU A 149 14.15 -2.76 -3.44
C GLU A 149 15.38 -3.23 -2.63
N GLU A 150 16.49 -3.52 -3.31
CA GLU A 150 17.78 -3.87 -2.69
C GLU A 150 18.31 -2.75 -1.79
N ALA A 151 18.24 -1.50 -2.25
CA ALA A 151 18.61 -0.31 -1.48
C ALA A 151 17.65 -0.01 -0.31
N GLY A 152 16.59 -0.80 -0.14
CA GLY A 152 15.60 -0.62 0.93
C GLY A 152 14.78 0.66 0.80
N LEU A 153 14.71 1.26 -0.40
CA LEU A 153 13.92 2.46 -0.70
C LEU A 153 12.48 2.11 -1.13
N ILE A 154 12.23 0.87 -1.52
CA ILE A 154 10.90 0.32 -1.80
C ILE A 154 10.61 -0.81 -0.81
N LYS A 155 9.52 -0.67 -0.07
CA LYS A 155 9.01 -1.72 0.82
C LYS A 155 7.95 -2.53 0.11
N CYS A 156 8.27 -3.77 -0.24
CA CYS A 156 7.29 -4.75 -0.71
C CYS A 156 6.42 -5.19 0.46
N LEU A 157 5.13 -4.85 0.45
CA LEU A 157 4.16 -5.35 1.45
C LEU A 157 3.62 -6.75 1.10
N SER A 158 4.24 -7.41 0.13
CA SER A 158 4.05 -8.82 -0.18
C SER A 158 5.37 -9.50 0.12
N ALA A 159 5.37 -10.39 1.12
CA ALA A 159 6.51 -11.21 1.43
C ALA A 159 6.71 -12.24 0.30
N TYR A 160 7.62 -11.92 -0.61
CA TYR A 160 8.38 -12.92 -1.36
C TYR A 160 9.68 -12.23 -1.79
N LYS A 161 10.82 -12.63 -1.21
CA LYS A 161 12.10 -12.46 -1.89
C LYS A 161 12.13 -13.55 -2.96
N PRO A 162 12.35 -13.23 -4.25
CA PRO A 162 12.67 -14.27 -5.21
C PRO A 162 13.97 -14.93 -4.74
N VAL A 163 13.95 -16.25 -4.60
CA VAL A 163 15.17 -17.05 -4.53
C VAL A 163 15.86 -16.89 -5.89
N ASP A 164 17.14 -16.56 -5.85
CA ASP A 164 17.96 -16.27 -7.02
C ASP A 164 17.84 -17.37 -8.09
N ARG A 165 17.91 -16.93 -9.35
CA ARG A 165 18.07 -17.76 -10.55
C ARG A 165 19.11 -18.83 -10.29
N VAL A 166 18.68 -20.09 -10.29
CA VAL A 166 19.58 -21.23 -10.47
C VAL A 166 20.16 -21.10 -11.88
N GLN A 167 21.48 -20.93 -11.96
CA GLN A 167 22.21 -21.13 -13.21
C GLN A 167 22.11 -22.61 -13.60
N GLU A 168 21.92 -22.83 -14.91
CA GLU A 168 21.83 -24.14 -15.55
C GLU A 168 23.06 -24.99 -15.26
N VAL A 169 22.85 -26.21 -14.75
CA VAL A 169 23.80 -27.32 -14.88
C VAL A 169 23.01 -28.61 -15.15
N GLU A 170 23.53 -29.40 -16.06
CA GLU A 170 22.93 -30.50 -16.80
C GLU A 170 22.52 -31.73 -15.96
N GLN A 171 21.74 -32.59 -16.61
CA GLN A 171 21.08 -33.81 -16.13
C GLN A 171 22.04 -34.82 -15.50
N GLU A 172 21.65 -35.43 -14.37
CA GLU A 172 21.92 -36.83 -14.02
C GLU A 172 21.02 -37.27 -12.84
N GLU A 173 20.50 -38.49 -12.88
CA GLU A 173 19.48 -39.03 -11.96
C GLU A 173 20.06 -39.68 -10.67
N ILE A 174 19.19 -39.82 -9.65
CA ILE A 174 19.23 -40.75 -8.47
C ILE A 174 20.10 -40.29 -7.25
N PRO A 175 19.77 -40.52 -5.94
CA PRO A 175 18.52 -40.32 -5.18
C PRO A 175 18.74 -39.74 -3.72
N ILE A 176 17.65 -39.64 -2.93
CA ILE A 176 17.59 -39.62 -1.44
C ILE A 176 17.88 -38.29 -0.69
N ALA A 177 16.87 -37.91 0.11
CA ALA A 177 16.85 -37.10 1.33
C ALA A 177 17.37 -35.65 1.27
N VAL A 178 16.43 -34.70 1.33
CA VAL A 178 16.70 -33.35 1.85
C VAL A 178 15.69 -33.10 2.96
N GLU A 179 16.19 -33.07 4.19
CA GLU A 179 15.44 -32.65 5.37
C GLU A 179 14.90 -31.23 5.20
N PRO A 180 13.68 -30.93 5.66
CA PRO A 180 13.08 -29.61 5.51
C PRO A 180 13.79 -28.58 6.39
N ALA A 181 14.31 -27.53 5.75
CA ALA A 181 14.85 -26.34 6.39
C ALA A 181 13.77 -25.62 7.22
N GLN A 182 13.92 -25.73 8.54
CA GLN A 182 13.30 -25.05 9.68
C GLN A 182 12.07 -24.15 9.43
N GLU A 183 10.93 -24.71 9.80
CA GLU A 183 9.61 -24.12 10.04
C GLU A 183 9.65 -22.91 11.00
N ASN A 184 9.05 -21.79 10.61
CA ASN A 184 8.46 -20.90 11.61
C ASN A 184 7.23 -21.64 12.18
N LYS A 185 7.42 -22.42 13.25
CA LYS A 185 6.37 -23.14 13.98
C LYS A 185 5.33 -22.17 14.53
N ILE A 186 4.27 -21.93 13.78
CA ILE A 186 3.00 -21.52 14.37
C ILE A 186 2.48 -22.75 15.10
N SER A 187 2.31 -22.68 16.42
CA SER A 187 1.68 -23.75 17.20
C SER A 187 0.24 -23.93 16.73
N LEU A 188 0.02 -24.94 15.91
CA LEU A 188 -1.31 -25.31 15.42
C LEU A 188 -2.17 -25.73 16.62
N LYS A 189 -3.43 -25.30 16.62
CA LYS A 189 -4.42 -25.68 17.63
C LYS A 189 -5.47 -26.57 16.99
N GLU A 190 -5.85 -27.62 17.70
CA GLU A 190 -6.93 -28.52 17.30
C GLU A 190 -8.28 -27.80 17.24
N GLU A 191 -8.51 -26.82 18.13
CA GLU A 191 -9.68 -25.94 18.11
C GLU A 191 -9.32 -24.50 18.44
N VAL A 192 -9.96 -23.57 17.74
CA VAL A 192 -9.75 -22.13 17.89
C VAL A 192 -11.10 -21.43 18.03
N GLN A 193 -11.27 -20.70 19.13
CA GLN A 193 -12.47 -19.90 19.44
C GLN A 193 -12.27 -18.43 19.03
N ALA A 194 -13.28 -17.82 18.42
CA ALA A 194 -13.21 -16.43 17.95
C ALA A 194 -12.82 -15.40 19.04
N SER A 195 -13.14 -15.66 20.31
CA SER A 195 -12.83 -14.79 21.46
C SER A 195 -11.36 -14.77 21.87
N GLU A 196 -10.63 -15.86 21.63
CA GLU A 196 -9.25 -16.06 22.11
C GLU A 196 -8.21 -15.78 21.02
N VAL A 197 -8.69 -15.54 19.81
CA VAL A 197 -7.86 -15.45 18.62
C VAL A 197 -6.95 -14.23 18.61
N ASP A 198 -7.39 -13.12 19.20
CA ASP A 198 -6.63 -11.88 19.19
C ASP A 198 -5.40 -11.89 20.10
N THR A 199 -5.37 -12.76 21.11
CA THR A 199 -4.22 -12.90 22.02
C THR A 199 -3.16 -13.87 21.48
N LEU A 200 -3.52 -14.74 20.54
CA LEU A 200 -2.65 -15.82 20.05
C LEU A 200 -1.72 -15.40 18.91
N ILE A 201 -2.19 -14.53 18.01
CA ILE A 201 -1.37 -14.07 16.87
C ILE A 201 -1.62 -12.58 16.60
N SER A 202 -0.55 -11.84 16.31
CA SER A 202 -0.61 -10.44 15.91
C SER A 202 -1.25 -10.27 14.53
N ASN A 203 -1.91 -9.12 14.30
CA ASN A 203 -2.52 -8.82 13.00
C ASN A 203 -1.48 -8.75 11.86
N GLU A 204 -0.22 -8.44 12.17
CA GLU A 204 0.85 -8.26 11.18
C GLU A 204 1.38 -9.60 10.65
N GLU A 205 1.45 -10.63 11.49
CA GLU A 205 1.89 -11.97 11.11
C GLU A 205 0.86 -12.68 10.23
N VAL A 206 -0.42 -12.50 10.55
CA VAL A 206 -1.56 -13.15 9.89
C VAL A 206 -1.68 -12.77 8.42
N VAL A 207 -1.40 -11.50 8.09
CA VAL A 207 -1.47 -11.00 6.72
C VAL A 207 -0.47 -11.70 5.81
N LYS A 208 0.63 -12.27 6.35
CA LYS A 208 1.65 -13.00 5.58
C LYS A 208 1.12 -14.32 5.00
N PHE A 209 0.10 -14.93 5.62
CA PHE A 209 -0.43 -16.25 5.25
C PHE A 209 -1.70 -16.17 4.40
N VAL A 210 -2.07 -14.98 3.92
CA VAL A 210 -3.26 -14.79 3.07
C VAL A 210 -2.88 -14.72 1.61
N TYR A 211 -3.36 -15.68 0.82
CA TYR A 211 -3.18 -15.74 -0.62
C TYR A 211 -4.18 -14.83 -1.33
N ARG A 212 -3.94 -14.51 -2.61
CA ARG A 212 -4.88 -13.76 -3.44
C ARG A 212 -5.00 -14.39 -4.83
N LYS A 213 -6.23 -14.44 -5.33
CA LYS A 213 -6.58 -15.00 -6.65
C LYS A 213 -7.40 -13.98 -7.43
N LYS A 214 -7.09 -13.78 -8.71
CA LYS A 214 -7.88 -12.92 -9.61
C LYS A 214 -8.90 -13.78 -10.35
N GLU A 215 -10.14 -13.31 -10.41
CA GLU A 215 -11.21 -13.97 -11.18
C GLU A 215 -12.01 -12.95 -11.99
N ASP A 216 -12.39 -13.38 -13.20
CA ASP A 216 -13.28 -12.64 -14.10
C ASP A 216 -14.72 -12.75 -13.59
N LYS A 217 -15.09 -11.85 -12.67
CA LYS A 217 -16.44 -11.82 -12.10
C LYS A 217 -17.39 -10.97 -12.93
N LYS A 218 -18.49 -11.59 -13.38
CA LYS A 218 -19.64 -10.91 -13.99
C LYS A 218 -20.39 -10.07 -12.93
N GLY A 219 -20.32 -8.74 -13.04
CA GLY A 219 -21.23 -7.78 -12.40
C GLY A 219 -21.20 -7.64 -10.86
N SER A 220 -21.74 -6.53 -10.33
CA SER A 220 -21.97 -6.35 -8.89
C SER A 220 -23.30 -6.99 -8.47
N GLY A 221 -23.26 -8.22 -7.98
CA GLY A 221 -24.39 -8.88 -7.36
C GLY A 221 -24.46 -8.65 -5.85
N LYS A 222 -25.39 -9.34 -5.18
CA LYS A 222 -25.61 -9.22 -3.74
C LYS A 222 -24.41 -9.78 -2.96
N LYS A 223 -24.07 -9.12 -1.85
CA LYS A 223 -23.04 -9.55 -0.90
C LYS A 223 -23.67 -10.40 0.19
N ALA A 224 -23.10 -11.57 0.46
CA ALA A 224 -23.48 -12.42 1.59
C ALA A 224 -22.38 -12.47 2.65
N ILE A 225 -22.80 -12.78 3.87
CA ILE A 225 -21.91 -12.96 5.02
C ILE A 225 -21.96 -14.43 5.41
N VAL A 226 -20.80 -15.04 5.61
CA VAL A 226 -20.66 -16.43 6.05
C VAL A 226 -19.81 -16.46 7.31
N ASN A 227 -20.25 -17.22 8.30
CA ASN A 227 -19.57 -17.37 9.59
C ASN A 227 -18.74 -18.65 9.63
N ILE A 228 -17.60 -18.62 10.33
CA ILE A 228 -16.67 -19.74 10.42
C ILE A 228 -17.30 -21.00 11.03
N ASP A 229 -18.09 -20.89 12.10
CA ASP A 229 -18.80 -22.02 12.72
C ASP A 229 -19.68 -22.79 11.73
N THR A 230 -20.25 -22.06 10.77
CA THR A 230 -21.15 -22.60 9.76
C THR A 230 -20.37 -23.42 8.73
N LEU A 231 -19.14 -22.98 8.41
CA LEU A 231 -18.22 -23.76 7.59
C LEU A 231 -17.77 -25.02 8.34
N SER A 232 -17.40 -24.88 9.61
CA SER A 232 -16.98 -26.00 10.46
C SER A 232 -18.03 -27.12 10.53
N ARG A 233 -19.34 -26.79 10.56
CA ARG A 233 -20.40 -27.82 10.57
C ARG A 233 -20.64 -28.53 9.23
N LYS A 234 -20.33 -27.87 8.10
CA LYS A 234 -20.75 -28.34 6.77
C LYS A 234 -19.61 -28.92 5.91
N PHE A 235 -18.38 -28.53 6.19
CA PHE A 235 -17.19 -28.97 5.45
C PHE A 235 -16.34 -29.93 6.29
N LYS A 236 -15.65 -30.83 5.60
CA LYS A 236 -14.64 -31.74 6.16
C LYS A 236 -13.26 -31.05 6.17
N ALA A 237 -12.30 -31.66 6.85
CA ALA A 237 -10.93 -31.15 6.89
C ALA A 237 -10.34 -31.11 5.47
N HIS A 238 -9.65 -30.01 5.16
CA HIS A 238 -9.06 -29.69 3.85
C HIS A 238 -10.04 -29.51 2.69
N ASP A 239 -11.35 -29.40 2.96
CA ASP A 239 -12.31 -29.07 1.90
C ASP A 239 -12.08 -27.65 1.37
N VAL A 240 -12.31 -27.50 0.07
CA VAL A 240 -12.23 -26.21 -0.63
C VAL A 240 -13.57 -25.47 -0.51
N VAL A 241 -13.54 -24.34 0.18
CA VAL A 241 -14.69 -23.46 0.40
C VAL A 241 -14.59 -22.25 -0.54
N ASN A 242 -15.21 -22.35 -1.71
CA ASN A 242 -15.36 -21.26 -2.68
C ASN A 242 -16.84 -20.86 -2.87
N LEU A 243 -17.12 -19.84 -3.67
CA LEU A 243 -18.50 -19.36 -3.91
C LEU A 243 -19.44 -20.43 -4.45
N GLU A 244 -18.94 -21.37 -5.27
CA GLU A 244 -19.72 -22.47 -5.83
C GLU A 244 -20.09 -23.50 -4.76
N SER A 245 -19.11 -23.96 -3.98
CA SER A 245 -19.31 -24.88 -2.87
C SER A 245 -20.30 -24.32 -1.83
N LEU A 246 -20.23 -23.02 -1.54
CA LEU A 246 -21.15 -22.35 -0.62
C LEU A 246 -22.59 -22.34 -1.15
N LYS A 247 -22.79 -22.21 -2.47
CA LYS A 247 -24.11 -22.32 -3.10
C LYS A 247 -24.62 -23.76 -3.08
N SER A 248 -23.76 -24.73 -3.39
CA SER A 248 -24.10 -26.16 -3.37
C SER A 248 -24.55 -26.62 -1.98
N HIS A 249 -23.89 -26.15 -0.92
CA HIS A 249 -24.28 -26.42 0.47
C HIS A 249 -25.42 -25.54 1.00
N LYS A 250 -26.03 -24.70 0.15
CA LYS A 250 -27.11 -23.76 0.49
C LYS A 250 -26.75 -22.80 1.64
N LEU A 251 -25.47 -22.45 1.76
CA LEU A 251 -24.98 -21.48 2.75
C LEU A 251 -25.12 -20.04 2.26
N VAL A 252 -25.22 -19.84 0.95
CA VAL A 252 -25.52 -18.56 0.31
C VAL A 252 -26.53 -18.74 -0.81
N ALA A 253 -27.33 -17.70 -1.08
CA ALA A 253 -28.32 -17.74 -2.14
C ALA A 253 -27.67 -17.76 -3.54
N ALA A 254 -28.37 -18.32 -4.53
CA ALA A 254 -27.85 -18.47 -5.90
C ALA A 254 -27.50 -17.13 -6.58
N ASN A 255 -28.19 -16.04 -6.19
CA ASN A 255 -27.99 -14.68 -6.70
C ASN A 255 -26.86 -13.89 -6.01
N VAL A 256 -26.15 -14.51 -5.07
CA VAL A 256 -24.99 -13.91 -4.41
C VAL A 256 -23.79 -13.97 -5.34
N SER A 257 -23.08 -12.85 -5.46
CA SER A 257 -21.86 -12.74 -6.28
C SER A 257 -20.60 -12.51 -5.45
N THR A 258 -20.74 -12.04 -4.20
CA THR A 258 -19.61 -11.78 -3.32
C THR A 258 -19.87 -12.29 -1.92
N VAL A 259 -18.83 -12.81 -1.27
CA VAL A 259 -18.93 -13.39 0.07
C VAL A 259 -17.91 -12.74 1.00
N LYS A 260 -18.36 -12.37 2.21
CA LYS A 260 -17.51 -11.94 3.32
C LYS A 260 -17.48 -12.98 4.42
N LEU A 261 -16.29 -13.42 4.81
CA LEU A 261 -16.09 -14.33 5.94
C LEU A 261 -15.96 -13.55 7.27
N LEU A 262 -16.69 -13.97 8.30
CA LEU A 262 -16.60 -13.40 9.65
C LEU A 262 -16.26 -14.45 10.70
N ALA A 263 -15.52 -14.00 11.72
CA ALA A 263 -15.18 -14.80 12.89
C ALA A 263 -16.40 -14.89 13.81
N ARG A 264 -16.98 -16.08 13.93
CA ARG A 264 -18.00 -16.42 14.92
C ARG A 264 -17.92 -17.91 15.21
N GLY A 265 -18.03 -18.26 16.50
CA GLY A 265 -17.94 -19.63 17.02
C GLY A 265 -16.52 -20.18 16.97
N SER A 266 -16.40 -21.50 16.79
CA SER A 266 -15.11 -22.19 16.71
C SER A 266 -14.82 -22.82 15.34
N LEU A 267 -13.53 -23.01 15.08
CA LEU A 267 -13.02 -23.82 13.99
C LEU A 267 -12.11 -24.88 14.59
N ASN A 268 -12.34 -26.14 14.23
CA ASN A 268 -11.61 -27.29 14.76
C ASN A 268 -11.00 -28.16 13.65
N LYS A 269 -10.88 -27.60 12.45
CA LYS A 269 -10.38 -28.32 11.28
C LYS A 269 -9.75 -27.34 10.28
N PRO A 270 -8.71 -27.76 9.57
CA PRO A 270 -8.14 -26.97 8.49
C PRO A 270 -9.13 -26.92 7.31
N LEU A 271 -9.29 -25.75 6.69
CA LEU A 271 -10.10 -25.54 5.49
C LEU A 271 -9.30 -24.74 4.46
N GLU A 272 -9.59 -24.92 3.18
CA GLU A 272 -9.03 -24.09 2.10
C GLU A 272 -10.10 -23.11 1.60
N ILE A 273 -10.05 -21.85 2.03
CA ILE A 273 -11.15 -20.89 1.84
C ILE A 273 -10.81 -19.87 0.77
N GLU A 274 -11.67 -19.72 -0.25
CA GLU A 274 -11.60 -18.70 -1.29
C GLU A 274 -12.81 -17.74 -1.22
N VAL A 275 -12.60 -16.49 -0.79
CA VAL A 275 -13.68 -15.50 -0.58
C VAL A 275 -13.27 -14.08 -0.97
N ASP A 276 -14.23 -13.19 -1.24
CA ASP A 276 -13.97 -11.80 -1.66
C ASP A 276 -13.44 -10.91 -0.53
N ASP A 277 -13.88 -11.15 0.69
CA ASP A 277 -13.61 -10.30 1.85
C ASP A 277 -13.62 -11.13 3.15
N PHE A 278 -12.94 -10.66 4.18
CA PHE A 278 -12.88 -11.35 5.47
C PHE A 278 -12.56 -10.41 6.63
N SER A 279 -12.91 -10.77 7.86
CA SER A 279 -12.39 -10.11 9.07
C SER A 279 -11.02 -10.67 9.45
N LEU A 280 -10.16 -9.87 10.08
CA LEU A 280 -8.81 -10.31 10.50
C LEU A 280 -8.84 -11.48 11.50
N GLN A 281 -9.81 -11.45 12.42
CA GLN A 281 -10.06 -12.56 13.34
C GLN A 281 -10.39 -13.85 12.58
N ALA A 282 -11.13 -13.77 11.47
CA ALA A 282 -11.48 -14.95 10.70
C ALA A 282 -10.24 -15.58 10.06
N VAL A 283 -9.35 -14.75 9.55
CA VAL A 283 -8.06 -15.20 8.98
C VAL A 283 -7.21 -15.90 10.04
N LYS A 284 -7.10 -15.32 11.23
CA LYS A 284 -6.34 -15.90 12.34
C LYS A 284 -6.84 -17.30 12.72
N MET A 285 -8.17 -17.47 12.81
CA MET A 285 -8.77 -18.78 13.12
C MET A 285 -8.35 -19.83 12.10
N VAL A 286 -8.46 -19.51 10.81
CA VAL A 286 -8.13 -20.43 9.71
C VAL A 286 -6.66 -20.83 9.78
N ILE A 287 -5.74 -19.87 9.94
CA ILE A 287 -4.30 -20.15 10.01
C ILE A 287 -3.94 -20.98 11.24
N LEU A 288 -4.50 -20.64 12.42
CA LEU A 288 -4.22 -21.35 13.67
C LEU A 288 -4.66 -22.83 13.61
N THR A 289 -5.69 -23.13 12.82
CA THR A 289 -6.15 -24.51 12.56
C THR A 289 -5.42 -25.21 11.42
N GLY A 290 -4.41 -24.57 10.81
CA GLY A 290 -3.65 -25.14 9.68
C GLY A 290 -4.36 -25.03 8.32
N GLY A 291 -5.40 -24.20 8.22
CA GLY A 291 -6.11 -23.92 6.98
C GLY A 291 -5.41 -22.88 6.11
N LYS A 292 -5.84 -22.80 4.84
CA LYS A 292 -5.37 -21.81 3.86
C LYS A 292 -6.50 -20.85 3.52
N ILE A 293 -6.17 -19.58 3.30
CA ILE A 293 -7.15 -18.58 2.93
C ILE A 293 -6.68 -17.72 1.76
N THR A 294 -7.56 -17.58 0.77
CA THR A 294 -7.33 -16.91 -0.50
C THR A 294 -8.37 -15.82 -0.71
N LYS A 295 -7.93 -14.58 -0.89
CA LYS A 295 -8.80 -13.45 -1.24
C LYS A 295 -9.05 -13.43 -2.75
N ILE A 296 -10.30 -13.47 -3.16
CA ILE A 296 -10.68 -13.28 -4.56
C ILE A 296 -10.82 -11.79 -4.86
N ALA A 297 -10.10 -11.31 -5.89
CA ALA A 297 -10.18 -9.93 -6.36
C ALA A 297 -10.75 -9.89 -7.79
N LYS A 298 -11.60 -8.89 -8.06
CA LYS A 298 -12.13 -8.63 -9.40
C LYS A 298 -10.99 -8.21 -10.34
N ALA A 299 -10.86 -8.87 -11.49
CA ALA A 299 -10.06 -8.34 -12.58
C ALA A 299 -10.70 -7.03 -13.08
N SER A 300 -10.09 -5.88 -12.80
CA SER A 300 -10.55 -4.62 -13.38
C SER A 300 -10.07 -4.55 -14.83
N ALA A 301 -11.01 -4.38 -15.77
CA ALA A 301 -10.73 -3.97 -17.13
C ALA A 301 -10.00 -2.62 -17.11
N TYR A 302 -8.69 -2.65 -17.33
CA TYR A 302 -7.98 -1.54 -17.95
C TYR A 302 -7.62 -2.04 -19.33
N PHE A 303 -8.19 -1.34 -20.30
CA PHE A 303 -7.98 -1.48 -21.73
C PHE A 303 -6.50 -1.30 -22.07
N ASP A 304 -6.16 -1.93 -23.19
CA ASP A 304 -4.97 -1.73 -24.00
C ASP A 304 -4.53 -0.26 -24.02
N ASP A 305 -3.25 -0.04 -23.80
CA ASP A 305 -2.48 0.96 -24.53
C ASP A 305 -1.21 0.21 -24.98
N ASP A 306 -1.28 -0.32 -26.20
CA ASP A 306 -0.15 -0.76 -27.01
C ASP A 306 0.72 0.44 -27.44
N GLU A 307 1.95 0.08 -27.84
CA GLU A 307 3.04 0.87 -28.46
C GLU A 307 4.02 1.63 -27.55
#